data_AF-A0A2H3CZG4-F1
#
_entry.id   AF-A0A2H3CZG4-F1
#
_cell.length_a   1.000
_cell.length_b   1.000
_cell.length_c   1.000
_cell.angle_alpha   90.00
_cell.angle_beta   90.00
_cell.angle_gamma   90.00
#
_symmetry.space_group_name_H-M   'P 1'
#
loop_
_entity.id
_entity.type
_entity.pdbx_description
1 polymer ?
#
loop_
_entity_poly.entity_id
_entity_poly.type
_entity_poly.pdbx_seq_one_letter_code
_entity_poly.pdbx_strand_id
1 'polypeptide(L)'
;MSLCPGYHQVTQFGPDDDYEEEEEIFYITLEVGNVEPSLIPSCDSYYLVGLDTPTPFLQLAGTVLKGRHETSLGTELLFSEHEHAVSYTESTRQHILFREVRFEEKGKAKAKADACSVVLDRITGKLAPLPRRRRTRKMEVIP
;
A
#
# COMPACT_ATOMS: atom_id res chain seq x y z
N MET A 1 4.96 11.78 1.51
CA MET A 1 4.74 12.93 0.60
C MET A 1 3.24 13.03 0.38
N SER A 2 2.68 14.24 0.37
CA SER A 2 1.25 14.51 0.15
C SER A 2 0.90 14.37 -1.33
N LEU A 3 -0.35 13.99 -1.63
CA LEU A 3 -0.92 13.91 -2.99
C LEU A 3 -0.80 15.23 -3.77
N CYS A 4 -0.96 16.35 -3.06
CA CYS A 4 -0.92 17.67 -3.66
C CYS A 4 0.31 18.41 -3.13
N PRO A 5 1.42 18.47 -3.91
CA PRO A 5 2.61 19.23 -3.52
C PRO A 5 2.26 20.70 -3.30
N GLY A 6 2.81 21.31 -2.24
CA GLY A 6 2.49 22.70 -1.88
C GLY A 6 1.29 22.86 -0.94
N TYR A 7 0.46 21.83 -0.81
CA TYR A 7 -0.67 21.83 0.12
C TYR A 7 -0.24 21.28 1.48
N HIS A 8 -0.65 21.96 2.55
CA HIS A 8 -0.40 21.55 3.93
C HIS A 8 -1.71 21.58 4.71
N GLN A 9 -1.84 20.66 5.67
CA GLN A 9 -3.03 20.60 6.51
C GLN A 9 -3.10 21.85 7.40
N VAL A 10 -4.22 22.56 7.34
CA VAL A 10 -4.52 23.72 8.18
C VAL A 10 -5.72 23.41 9.08
N THR A 11 -5.75 24.01 10.26
CA THR A 11 -6.89 23.90 11.19
C THR A 11 -8.03 24.86 10.85
N GLN A 12 -7.75 25.89 10.05
CA GLN A 12 -8.73 26.87 9.58
C GLN A 12 -8.21 27.56 8.30
N PHE A 13 -9.11 27.82 7.35
CA PHE A 13 -8.81 28.56 6.12
C PHE A 13 -8.82 30.08 6.37
N GLY A 14 -8.07 30.82 5.53
CA GLY A 14 -8.07 32.29 5.52
C GLY A 14 -9.32 32.88 4.83
N PRO A 15 -9.40 34.21 4.69
CA PRO A 15 -10.45 34.86 3.89
C PRO A 15 -10.39 34.44 2.42
N ASP A 16 -11.56 34.33 1.78
CA ASP A 16 -11.77 33.68 0.47
C ASP A 16 -11.29 34.48 -0.75
N ASP A 17 -10.73 35.68 -0.55
CA ASP A 17 -10.53 36.67 -1.61
C ASP A 17 -9.37 36.36 -2.59
N ASP A 18 -8.51 35.38 -2.27
CA ASP A 18 -7.31 35.02 -3.05
C ASP A 18 -7.40 33.65 -3.75
N TYR A 19 -8.53 32.96 -3.70
CA TYR A 19 -8.71 31.66 -4.38
C TYR A 19 -9.18 31.86 -5.83
N GLU A 20 -8.42 31.36 -6.80
CA GLU A 20 -8.91 31.28 -8.18
C GLU A 20 -10.06 30.25 -8.26
N GLU A 21 -11.12 30.57 -9.02
CA GLU A 21 -12.31 29.70 -9.19
C GLU A 21 -12.03 28.44 -10.03
N GLU A 22 -10.79 28.23 -10.48
CA GLU A 22 -10.41 27.11 -11.36
C GLU A 22 -10.16 25.83 -10.56
N GLU A 23 -10.92 24.77 -10.87
CA GLU A 23 -10.71 23.44 -10.29
C GLU A 23 -9.43 22.79 -10.85
N GLU A 24 -8.43 22.55 -9.99
CA GLU A 24 -7.23 21.80 -10.36
C GLU A 24 -7.50 20.28 -10.38
N ILE A 25 -7.39 19.65 -11.55
CA ILE A 25 -7.53 18.20 -11.73
C ILE A 25 -6.15 17.55 -11.84
N PHE A 26 -5.88 16.54 -11.02
CA PHE A 26 -4.63 15.77 -11.04
C PHE A 26 -4.87 14.32 -11.44
N TYR A 27 -3.99 13.79 -12.28
CA TYR A 27 -4.01 12.38 -12.71
C TYR A 27 -2.92 11.57 -12.01
N ILE A 28 -3.27 10.36 -11.58
CA ILE A 28 -2.38 9.47 -10.82
C ILE A 28 -2.52 8.06 -11.35
N THR A 29 -1.40 7.39 -11.52
CA THR A 29 -1.37 6.00 -11.98
C THR A 29 -1.49 5.05 -10.79
N LEU A 30 -2.51 4.19 -10.80
CA LEU A 30 -2.69 3.15 -9.79
C LEU A 30 -2.03 1.86 -10.28
N GLU A 31 -0.88 1.53 -9.70
CA GLU A 31 -0.17 0.29 -10.02
C GLU A 31 -0.69 -0.83 -9.14
N VAL A 32 -1.59 -1.63 -9.71
CA VAL A 32 -2.06 -2.86 -9.10
C VAL A 32 -1.00 -3.93 -9.39
N GLY A 33 -0.32 -4.41 -8.36
CA GLY A 33 0.76 -5.41 -8.48
C GLY A 33 0.29 -6.77 -9.01
N ASN A 34 0.91 -7.86 -8.56
CA ASN A 34 0.63 -9.21 -9.07
C ASN A 34 -0.75 -9.74 -8.59
N VAL A 35 -1.83 -9.17 -9.12
CA VAL A 35 -3.22 -9.61 -8.95
C VAL A 35 -3.62 -10.55 -10.07
N GLU A 36 -4.74 -11.24 -9.87
CA GLU A 36 -5.34 -12.07 -10.90
C GLU A 36 -5.72 -11.20 -12.13
N PRO A 37 -5.28 -11.55 -13.36
CA PRO A 37 -5.45 -10.68 -14.53
C PRO A 37 -6.91 -10.33 -14.88
N SER A 38 -7.85 -11.22 -14.56
CA SER A 38 -9.28 -10.98 -14.79
C SER A 38 -9.94 -10.12 -13.70
N LEU A 39 -9.23 -9.80 -12.61
CA LEU A 39 -9.77 -9.03 -11.50
C LEU A 39 -10.23 -7.65 -11.95
N ILE A 40 -9.39 -6.90 -12.69
CA ILE A 40 -9.74 -5.53 -13.11
C ILE A 40 -10.90 -5.53 -14.12
N PRO A 41 -10.88 -6.35 -15.20
CA PRO A 41 -12.00 -6.39 -16.16
C PRO A 41 -13.32 -6.94 -15.60
N SER A 42 -13.28 -7.72 -14.50
CA SER A 42 -14.48 -8.29 -13.87
C SER A 42 -15.04 -7.46 -12.72
N CYS A 43 -14.38 -6.35 -12.35
CA CYS A 43 -14.85 -5.45 -11.29
C CYS A 43 -15.75 -4.36 -11.86
N ASP A 44 -17.02 -4.38 -11.48
CA ASP A 44 -17.96 -3.27 -11.77
C ASP A 44 -17.83 -2.10 -10.78
N SER A 45 -17.06 -2.28 -9.70
CA SER A 45 -16.87 -1.26 -8.66
C SER A 45 -15.51 -1.37 -7.98
N TYR A 46 -15.02 -0.24 -7.48
CA TYR A 46 -13.85 -0.15 -6.63
C TYR A 46 -14.11 0.80 -5.46
N TYR A 47 -13.46 0.55 -4.33
CA TYR A 47 -13.50 1.44 -3.17
C TYR A 47 -12.09 1.87 -2.83
N LEU A 48 -11.87 3.18 -2.78
CA LEU A 48 -10.57 3.78 -2.52
C LEU A 48 -10.69 4.71 -1.32
N VAL A 49 -9.84 4.50 -0.31
CA VAL A 49 -9.86 5.28 0.93
C VAL A 49 -8.46 5.72 1.34
N GLY A 50 -8.40 6.88 2.01
CA GLY A 50 -7.15 7.41 2.56
C GLY A 50 -6.15 7.84 1.49
N LEU A 51 -6.63 8.37 0.37
CA LEU A 51 -5.81 8.94 -0.69
C LEU A 51 -4.85 10.02 -0.15
N ASP A 52 -5.35 10.86 0.74
CA ASP A 52 -4.64 11.91 1.46
C ASP A 52 -3.57 11.38 2.45
N THR A 53 -3.58 10.08 2.74
CA THR A 53 -2.67 9.45 3.69
C THR A 53 -1.47 8.83 2.99
N PRO A 54 -0.32 8.63 3.67
CA PRO A 54 0.80 7.90 3.09
C PRO A 54 0.49 6.43 2.72
N THR A 55 -0.63 5.88 3.19
CA THR A 55 -1.02 4.47 3.02
C THR A 55 -2.50 4.33 2.62
N PRO A 56 -2.85 4.63 1.36
CA PRO A 56 -4.21 4.43 0.87
C PRO A 56 -4.56 2.94 0.82
N PHE A 57 -5.86 2.63 0.80
CA PHE A 57 -6.37 1.28 0.61
C PHE A 57 -7.34 1.23 -0.56
N LEU A 58 -7.21 0.21 -1.39
CA LEU A 58 -8.06 -0.07 -2.53
C LEU A 58 -8.74 -1.43 -2.32
N GLN A 59 -10.04 -1.51 -2.58
CA GLN A 59 -10.79 -2.75 -2.58
C GLN A 59 -11.36 -3.03 -3.97
N LEU A 60 -11.06 -4.21 -4.51
CA LEU A 60 -11.49 -4.70 -5.82
C LEU A 60 -12.04 -6.12 -5.68
N ALA A 61 -13.32 -6.34 -6.01
CA ALA A 61 -14.01 -7.65 -5.92
C ALA A 61 -13.70 -8.47 -4.64
N GLY A 62 -13.63 -7.81 -3.48
CA GLY A 62 -13.34 -8.43 -2.19
C GLY A 62 -11.86 -8.61 -1.85
N THR A 63 -10.96 -8.37 -2.81
CA THR A 63 -9.52 -8.27 -2.56
C THR A 63 -9.19 -6.89 -2.01
N VAL A 64 -8.45 -6.84 -0.90
CA VAL A 64 -8.00 -5.58 -0.30
C VAL A 64 -6.53 -5.39 -0.61
N LEU A 65 -6.20 -4.22 -1.12
CA LEU A 65 -4.84 -3.80 -1.42
C LEU A 65 -4.44 -2.60 -0.59
N LYS A 66 -3.21 -2.63 -0.08
CA LYS A 66 -2.58 -1.51 0.60
C LYS A 66 -1.64 -0.80 -0.37
N GLY A 67 -1.83 0.51 -0.51
CA GLY A 67 -1.07 1.38 -1.38
C GLY A 67 0.09 2.06 -0.68
N ARG A 68 1.02 2.56 -1.48
CA ARG A 68 2.09 3.49 -1.10
C ARG A 68 2.29 4.49 -2.23
N HIS A 69 2.32 5.79 -1.90
CA HIS A 69 2.65 6.83 -2.87
C HIS A 69 4.11 6.73 -3.30
N GLU A 70 4.34 6.89 -4.60
CA GLU A 70 5.65 6.87 -5.24
C GLU A 70 5.70 7.94 -6.32
N THR A 71 6.85 8.59 -6.47
CA THR A 71 7.11 9.54 -7.55
C THR A 71 8.03 8.85 -8.54
N SER A 72 7.59 8.71 -9.79
CA SER A 72 8.35 8.03 -10.84
C SER A 72 9.54 8.88 -11.31
N LEU A 73 10.60 8.20 -11.73
CA LEU A 73 11.75 8.83 -12.39
C LEU A 73 11.41 9.01 -13.87
N GLY A 74 10.80 10.15 -14.21
CA GLY A 74 10.37 10.46 -15.56
C GLY A 74 9.05 11.21 -15.55
N THR A 75 8.42 11.31 -16.72
CA THR A 75 7.05 11.78 -16.87
C THR A 75 6.30 10.72 -17.67
N GLU A 76 5.19 10.24 -17.12
CA GLU A 76 4.23 9.40 -17.84
C GLU A 76 3.28 10.31 -18.62
N LEU A 77 2.98 9.94 -19.88
CA LEU A 77 2.06 10.66 -20.75
C LEU A 77 0.81 9.81 -20.95
N LEU A 78 -0.35 10.36 -20.60
CA LEU A 78 -1.65 9.73 -20.73
C LEU A 78 -2.29 10.20 -22.04
N PHE A 79 -2.79 9.24 -22.80
CA PHE A 79 -3.51 9.48 -24.04
C PHE A 79 -4.86 8.77 -23.98
N SER A 80 -5.91 9.44 -24.45
CA SER A 80 -7.25 8.87 -24.56
C SER A 80 -7.55 8.57 -26.02
N GLU A 81 -8.16 7.42 -26.28
CA GLU A 81 -8.60 7.00 -27.61
C GLU A 81 -10.10 7.27 -27.75
N HIS A 82 -10.47 7.97 -28.83
CA HIS A 82 -11.85 8.28 -29.17
C HIS A 82 -12.09 7.92 -30.64
N GLU A 83 -13.00 6.97 -30.90
CA GLU A 83 -13.46 6.45 -32.21
C GLU A 83 -12.35 6.19 -33.26
N HIS A 84 -11.68 7.23 -33.75
CA HIS A 84 -10.62 7.21 -34.77
C HIS A 84 -9.43 8.14 -34.48
N ALA A 85 -9.30 8.70 -33.28
CA ALA A 85 -8.23 9.61 -32.90
C ALA A 85 -7.69 9.32 -31.50
N VAL A 86 -6.38 9.54 -31.33
CA VAL A 86 -5.71 9.51 -30.03
C VAL A 86 -5.35 10.95 -29.66
N SER A 87 -5.78 11.41 -28.49
CA SER A 87 -5.49 12.76 -27.98
C SER A 87 -4.72 12.71 -26.67
N TYR A 88 -3.75 13.61 -26.52
CA TYR A 88 -3.08 13.83 -25.23
C TYR A 88 -4.12 14.21 -24.18
N THR A 89 -4.07 13.52 -23.04
CA THR A 89 -4.98 13.75 -21.91
C THR A 89 -4.26 14.52 -20.83
N GLU A 90 -3.19 13.96 -20.27
CA GLU A 90 -2.41 14.64 -19.24
C GLU A 90 -1.04 13.99 -19.04
N SER A 91 -0.20 14.58 -18.20
CA SER A 91 1.07 13.99 -17.80
C SER A 91 1.15 13.84 -16.29
N THR A 92 1.75 12.75 -15.83
CA THR A 92 1.88 12.49 -14.39
C THR A 92 3.25 11.93 -14.03
N ARG A 93 3.62 12.15 -12.77
CA ARG A 93 4.77 11.51 -12.11
C ARG A 93 4.35 10.76 -10.86
N GLN A 94 3.06 10.76 -10.55
CA GLN A 94 2.54 10.26 -9.29
C GLN A 94 1.94 8.88 -9.50
N HIS A 95 2.44 7.93 -8.72
CA HIS A 95 1.99 6.56 -8.75
C HIS A 95 1.56 6.13 -7.34
N ILE A 96 0.60 5.22 -7.26
CA ILE A 96 0.27 4.51 -6.02
C ILE A 96 0.49 3.03 -6.27
N LEU A 97 1.47 2.46 -5.58
CA LEU A 97 1.80 1.05 -5.69
C LEU A 97 0.96 0.23 -4.72
N PHE A 98 0.08 -0.63 -5.24
CA PHE A 98 -0.81 -1.47 -4.45
C PHE A 98 -0.29 -2.91 -4.33
N ARG A 99 -0.38 -3.45 -3.11
CA ARG A 99 -0.11 -4.86 -2.80
C ARG A 99 -1.27 -5.45 -2.02
N GLU A 100 -1.67 -6.67 -2.36
CA GLU A 100 -2.71 -7.39 -1.63
C GLU A 100 -2.31 -7.57 -0.15
N VAL A 101 -3.28 -7.38 0.74
CA VAL A 101 -3.14 -7.56 2.19
C VAL A 101 -4.33 -8.30 2.76
N ARG A 102 -4.14 -8.94 3.92
CA ARG A 102 -5.22 -9.50 4.72
C ARG A 102 -5.31 -8.76 6.03
N PHE A 103 -6.54 -8.50 6.46
CA PHE A 103 -6.77 -7.92 7.77
C PHE A 103 -6.74 -9.00 8.84
N GLU A 104 -6.04 -8.69 9.94
CA GLU A 104 -6.03 -9.51 11.13
C GLU A 104 -6.63 -8.72 12.30
N GLU A 105 -7.41 -9.41 13.13
CA GLU A 105 -7.98 -8.82 14.32
C GLU A 105 -6.87 -8.50 15.33
N LYS A 106 -6.82 -7.23 15.75
CA LYS A 106 -5.83 -6.73 16.71
C LYS A 106 -6.07 -7.39 18.08
N GLY A 107 -5.26 -8.38 18.41
CA GLY A 107 -5.31 -9.12 19.69
C GLY A 107 -5.17 -10.64 19.56
N LYS A 108 -5.46 -11.20 18.38
CA LYS A 108 -5.38 -12.67 18.15
C LYS A 108 -4.05 -13.14 17.53
N ALA A 109 -3.25 -12.23 16.96
CA ALA A 109 -1.98 -12.55 16.29
C ALA A 109 -0.90 -13.14 17.22
N LYS A 110 -0.94 -12.85 18.53
CA LYS A 110 0.02 -13.44 19.49
C LYS A 110 -0.18 -14.95 19.72
N ALA A 111 -1.34 -15.53 19.40
CA ALA A 111 -1.59 -16.94 19.64
C ALA A 111 -1.02 -17.85 18.52
N LYS A 112 -0.81 -17.34 17.30
CA LYS A 112 -0.30 -18.14 16.17
C LYS A 112 1.22 -18.18 16.07
N ALA A 113 1.93 -17.18 16.59
CA ALA A 113 3.39 -17.17 16.59
C ALA A 113 3.98 -18.27 17.48
N ASP A 114 3.34 -18.58 18.62
CA ASP A 114 3.78 -19.66 19.51
C ASP A 114 3.42 -21.06 18.99
N ALA A 115 2.35 -21.19 18.20
CA ALA A 115 1.95 -22.47 17.61
C ALA A 115 2.82 -22.91 16.42
N CYS A 116 3.51 -21.98 15.74
CA CYS A 116 4.29 -22.29 14.53
C CYS A 116 5.75 -22.72 14.81
N SER A 117 6.13 -22.89 16.09
CA SER A 117 7.46 -23.42 16.47
C SER A 117 7.51 -24.95 16.54
N VAL A 118 6.36 -25.62 16.44
CA VAL A 118 6.28 -27.08 16.44
C VAL A 118 6.53 -27.60 15.03
N VAL A 119 7.81 -27.68 14.65
CA VAL A 119 8.23 -28.43 13.46
C VAL A 119 8.04 -29.91 13.78
N LEU A 120 7.01 -30.52 13.19
CA LEU A 120 6.88 -31.98 13.16
C LEU A 120 7.92 -32.54 12.18
N ASP A 121 8.76 -33.44 12.65
CA ASP A 121 9.70 -34.16 11.80
C ASP A 121 8.93 -35.15 10.91
N ARG A 122 8.94 -34.90 9.59
CA ARG A 122 8.17 -35.66 8.59
C ARG A 122 8.60 -37.12 8.48
N ILE A 123 9.77 -37.50 9.01
CA ILE A 123 10.28 -38.88 8.93
C ILE A 123 9.87 -39.71 10.15
N THR A 124 9.76 -39.08 11.33
CA THR A 124 9.58 -39.81 12.59
C THR A 124 8.21 -39.57 13.24
N GLY A 125 7.43 -38.58 12.78
CA GLY A 125 6.11 -38.25 13.33
C GLY A 125 6.16 -37.71 14.76
N LYS A 126 7.35 -37.38 15.28
CA LYS A 126 7.57 -36.89 16.64
C LYS A 126 7.87 -35.39 16.63
N LEU A 127 7.52 -34.72 17.73
CA LEU A 127 7.84 -33.31 17.97
C LEU A 127 9.36 -33.10 17.91
N ALA A 128 9.82 -32.16 17.06
CA ALA A 128 11.23 -31.79 17.05
C ALA A 128 11.63 -31.14 18.39
N PRO A 129 12.83 -31.45 18.94
CA PRO A 129 13.29 -30.84 20.18
C PRO A 129 13.47 -29.32 20.03
N LEU A 130 13.03 -28.56 21.03
CA LEU A 130 13.19 -27.10 21.06
C LEU A 130 14.67 -26.70 20.96
N PRO A 131 15.01 -25.65 20.18
CA PRO A 131 16.38 -25.20 20.05
C PRO A 131 16.93 -24.74 21.42
N ARG A 132 18.11 -25.24 21.78
CA ARG A 132 18.79 -24.94 23.03
C ARG A 132 19.14 -23.45 23.11
N ARG A 133 18.59 -22.75 24.11
CA ARG A 133 18.84 -21.33 24.40
C ARG A 133 20.34 -21.07 24.56
N ARG A 134 20.92 -20.22 23.69
CA ARG A 134 22.33 -19.79 23.80
C ARG A 134 22.52 -19.01 25.10
N ARG A 135 23.46 -19.46 25.93
CA ARG A 135 23.85 -18.81 27.19
C ARG A 135 24.76 -17.63 26.86
N THR A 136 24.29 -16.40 27.09
CA THR A 136 25.13 -15.20 27.01
C THR A 136 26.17 -15.23 28.13
N ARG A 137 27.46 -15.30 27.77
CA ARG A 137 28.57 -15.07 28.72
C ARG A 137 28.58 -13.59 29.07
N LYS A 138 28.34 -13.25 30.34
CA LYS A 138 28.71 -11.93 30.89
C LYS A 138 30.24 -11.85 30.90
N MET A 139 30.82 -10.86 30.25
CA MET A 139 32.19 -10.45 30.53
C MET A 139 32.15 -9.55 31.77
N GLU A 140 32.75 -10.00 32.86
CA GLU A 140 33.10 -9.13 33.98
C GLU A 140 34.38 -8.38 33.61
N VAL A 141 34.29 -7.06 33.63
CA VAL A 141 35.45 -6.16 33.60
C VAL A 141 35.92 -6.03 35.06
N ILE A 142 37.14 -6.46 35.33
CA ILE A 142 37.81 -6.30 36.64
C ILE A 142 38.58 -4.96 36.58
N PRO A 143 38.55 -4.13 37.65
CA PRO A 143 39.11 -2.77 37.69
C PRO A 143 40.63 -2.69 37.55
#